data_AF-A0A842N5S1-F1
#
_entry.id   AF-A0A842N5S1-F1
#
_cell.length_a   1.000
_cell.length_b   1.000
_cell.length_c   1.000
_cell.angle_alpha   90.00
_cell.angle_beta   90.00
_cell.angle_gamma   90.00
#
_symmetry.space_group_name_H-M   'P 1'
#
loop_
_entity.id
_entity.type
_entity.pdbx_description
1 polymer ?
#
loop_
_entity_poly.entity_id
_entity_poly.type
_entity_poly.pdbx_seq_one_letter_code
_entity_poly.pdbx_strand_id
1 'polypeptide(L)' 'MDGPRVLVCDPIHDEGVKILREAGYIVDLRTSITAKELVGAIGEFDAIVVRSRTQVTEQVLKAGKRLKVVARAGV' A
#
# COMPACT_ATOMS: atom_id res chain seq x y z
N MET A 1 -18.56 -9.72 0.86
CA MET A 1 -17.96 -8.85 -0.18
C MET A 1 -16.79 -8.17 0.49
N ASP A 2 -15.59 -8.55 0.11
CA ASP A 2 -14.36 -8.11 0.75
C ASP A 2 -14.10 -6.62 0.44
N GLY A 3 -13.84 -5.81 1.47
CA GLY A 3 -13.59 -4.38 1.34
C GLY A 3 -12.33 -4.05 0.52
N PRO A 4 -12.12 -2.77 0.12
CA PRO A 4 -10.95 -2.39 -0.66
C PRO A 4 -9.63 -2.77 0.04
N ARG A 5 -8.66 -3.23 -0.76
CA ARG A 5 -7.36 -3.73 -0.26
C ARG A 5 -6.32 -2.61 -0.23
N VAL A 6 -5.66 -2.46 0.92
CA VAL A 6 -4.63 -1.43 1.16
C VAL A 6 -3.31 -2.11 1.49
N LEU A 7 -2.26 -1.79 0.73
CA LEU A 7 -0.89 -2.25 0.99
C LEU A 7 -0.08 -1.16 1.71
N VAL A 8 0.43 -1.45 2.90
CA VAL A 8 1.32 -0.56 3.65
C VAL A 8 2.76 -1.08 3.52
N CYS A 9 3.59 -0.36 2.76
CA CYS A 9 4.94 -0.82 2.39
C CYS A 9 6.03 -0.33 3.33
N ASP A 10 5.77 0.69 4.14
CA ASP A 10 6.73 1.27 5.06
C ASP A 10 6.14 1.37 6.46
N PRO A 11 6.97 1.36 7.53
CA PRO A 11 6.49 1.62 8.88
C PRO A 11 5.79 2.98 8.96
N ILE A 12 4.53 2.96 9.39
CA ILE A 12 3.72 4.14 9.74
C ILE A 12 3.28 4.02 11.20
N HIS A 13 2.70 5.07 11.76
CA HIS A 13 2.15 5.01 13.11
C HIS A 13 0.99 3.99 13.18
N ASP A 14 0.95 3.17 14.24
CA ASP A 14 -0.04 2.09 14.39
C ASP A 14 -1.49 2.60 14.35
N GLU A 15 -1.73 3.81 14.88
CA GLU A 15 -3.04 4.47 14.81
C GLU A 15 -3.53 4.63 13.35
N GLY A 16 -2.63 4.90 12.40
CA GLY A 16 -3.00 5.00 10.98
C GLY A 16 -3.47 3.65 10.41
N VAL A 17 -2.83 2.55 10.82
CA VAL A 17 -3.26 1.19 10.44
C VAL A 17 -4.62 0.87 11.06
N LYS A 18 -4.81 1.24 12.32
CA LYS A 18 -6.06 1.04 13.06
C LYS A 18 -7.23 1.75 12.38
N ILE A 19 -7.07 3.04 12.06
CA ILE A 19 -8.09 3.82 11.34
C ILE A 19 -8.48 3.16 10.02
N LEU A 20 -7.50 2.66 9.25
CA LEU A 20 -7.79 1.98 7.99
C LEU A 20 -8.61 0.69 8.20
N ARG A 21 -8.26 -0.11 9.22
CA ARG A 21 -9.00 -1.34 9.54
C ARG A 21 -10.41 -1.05 10.06
N GLU A 22 -10.56 -0.06 10.93
CA GLU A 22 -11.86 0.37 11.46
C GLU A 22 -12.78 0.94 10.38
N ALA A 23 -12.21 1.55 9.33
CA ALA A 23 -12.94 1.98 8.14
C ALA A 23 -13.36 0.81 7.22
N GLY A 24 -13.05 -0.44 7.56
CA GLY A 24 -13.44 -1.63 6.80
C GLY A 24 -12.50 -2.00 5.65
N TYR A 25 -11.31 -1.41 5.58
CA TYR A 25 -10.30 -1.79 4.59
C TYR A 25 -9.56 -3.06 4.99
N ILE A 26 -9.18 -3.85 3.97
CA ILE A 26 -8.33 -5.02 4.15
C ILE A 26 -6.88 -4.55 4.06
N VAL A 27 -6.25 -4.40 5.23
CA VAL A 27 -4.90 -3.84 5.34
C VAL A 27 -3.83 -4.94 5.41
N ASP A 28 -2.94 -4.95 4.43
CA ASP A 28 -1.74 -5.81 4.37
C ASP A 28 -0.50 -4.98 4.71
N LEU A 29 0.23 -5.39 5.75
CA LEU A 29 1.45 -4.74 6.21
C LEU A 29 2.66 -5.52 5.70
N ARG A 30 3.39 -4.94 4.73
CA ARG A 30 4.63 -5.52 4.18
C ARG A 30 5.75 -4.51 4.25
N THR A 31 6.13 -4.14 5.47
CA THR A 31 7.12 -3.08 5.75
C THR A 31 8.54 -3.40 5.27
N SER A 32 8.82 -4.66 4.96
CA SER A 32 10.08 -5.16 4.40
C SER A 32 10.01 -5.50 2.91
N ILE A 33 8.91 -5.16 2.23
CA ILE A 33 8.71 -5.52 0.81
C ILE A 33 9.85 -4.96 -0.06
N THR A 34 10.34 -5.80 -0.97
CA THR A 34 11.31 -5.40 -2.00
C THR A 34 10.60 -4.81 -3.22
N ALA A 35 11.34 -4.06 -4.05
CA ALA A 35 10.78 -3.49 -5.28
C ALA A 35 10.22 -4.58 -6.23
N LYS A 36 10.89 -5.73 -6.31
CA LYS A 36 10.46 -6.87 -7.13
C LYS A 36 9.14 -7.47 -6.63
N GLU A 37 9.03 -7.69 -5.33
CA GLU A 37 7.80 -8.21 -4.71
C GLU A 37 6.65 -7.21 -4.83
N LEU A 38 6.94 -5.91 -4.67
CA LEU A 38 5.95 -4.85 -4.84
C LEU A 38 5.34 -4.88 -6.23
N VAL A 39 6.16 -4.91 -7.28
CA VAL A 39 5.68 -4.99 -8.68
C VAL A 39 4.85 -6.25 -8.91
N GLY A 40 5.22 -7.38 -8.30
CA GLY A 40 4.47 -8.64 -8.42
C GLY A 40 3.12 -8.64 -7.69
N ALA A 41 3.01 -7.93 -6.57
CA ALA A 41 1.82 -7.96 -5.71
C ALA A 41 0.85 -6.78 -5.92
N ILE A 42 1.33 -5.62 -6.37
CA ILE A 42 0.56 -4.36 -6.36
C ILE A 42 -0.73 -4.41 -7.21
N GLY A 43 -0.79 -5.29 -8.21
CA GLY A 43 -1.99 -5.48 -9.02
C GLY A 43 -3.23 -5.96 -8.25
N GLU A 44 -3.04 -6.52 -7.06
CA GLU A 44 -4.13 -7.00 -6.20
C GLU A 44 -4.74 -5.92 -5.29
N PHE A 45 -4.11 -4.75 -5.20
CA PHE A 45 -4.45 -3.72 -4.21
C PHE A 45 -5.15 -2.51 -4.85
N ASP A 46 -6.06 -1.91 -4.09
CA ASP A 46 -6.78 -0.70 -4.50
C ASP A 46 -6.04 0.57 -4.03
N ALA A 47 -5.25 0.48 -2.96
CA ALA A 47 -4.42 1.58 -2.48
C ALA A 47 -3.06 1.09 -1.96
N ILE A 48 -2.07 1.99 -2.02
CA ILE A 48 -0.74 1.79 -1.43
C ILE A 48 -0.40 2.96 -0.51
N VAL A 49 0.15 2.66 0.66
CA VAL A 49 0.71 3.62 1.61
C VAL A 49 2.23 3.41 1.70
N VAL A 50 2.97 4.48 1.44
CA VAL A 50 4.45 4.51 1.48
C VAL A 50 4.96 5.65 2.37
N ARG A 51 6.24 5.61 2.71
CA ARG A 51 7.00 6.72 3.31
C ARG A 51 8.22 7.02 2.42
N SER A 52 9.37 7.31 3.03
CA SER A 52 10.61 7.68 2.34
C SER A 52 11.36 6.50 1.74
N ARG A 53 11.16 5.27 2.24
CA ARG A 53 11.90 4.08 1.83
C ARG A 53 11.35 3.52 0.51
N THR A 54 10.06 3.21 0.47
CA THR A 54 9.44 2.59 -0.71
C THR A 54 9.20 3.63 -1.80
N GLN A 55 9.76 3.39 -2.99
CA GLN A 55 9.58 4.25 -4.15
C GLN A 55 8.46 3.72 -5.05
N VAL A 56 7.48 4.57 -5.34
CA VAL A 56 6.39 4.26 -6.27
C VAL A 56 6.84 4.66 -7.68
N THR A 57 7.56 3.76 -8.34
CA THR A 57 8.11 3.99 -9.68
C THR A 57 7.06 3.79 -10.78
N GLU A 58 7.40 4.18 -12.01
CA GLU A 58 6.55 3.93 -13.19
C GLU A 58 6.19 2.44 -13.34
N GLN A 59 7.12 1.53 -13.04
CA GLN A 59 6.87 0.09 -13.10
C GLN A 59 5.80 -0.36 -12.09
N VAL A 60 5.84 0.20 -10.87
CA VAL A 60 4.82 -0.08 -9.83
C VAL A 60 3.45 0.42 -10.30
N LEU A 61 3.38 1.64 -10.84
CA LEU A 61 2.13 2.21 -11.35
C LEU A 61 1.56 1.41 -12.53
N LYS A 62 2.41 0.97 -13.47
CA LYS A 62 2.00 0.13 -14.61
C LYS A 62 1.49 -1.24 -14.18
N ALA A 63 2.07 -1.82 -13.13
CA ALA A 63 1.68 -3.12 -12.58
C ALA A 63 0.41 -3.03 -11.70
N GLY A 64 0.16 -1.88 -11.06
CA GLY A 64 -0.99 -1.63 -10.21
C GLY A 64 -2.30 -1.44 -10.97
N LYS A 65 -2.79 -2.47 -11.68
CA LYS A 65 -4.00 -2.39 -12.53
C LYS A 65 -5.27 -2.00 -11.76
N ARG A 66 -5.34 -2.31 -10.47
CA ARG A 66 -6.44 -1.95 -9.57
C ARG A 66 -6.17 -0.71 -8.74
N LEU A 67 -4.95 -0.18 -8.79
CA LEU A 67 -4.50 0.89 -7.91
C LEU A 67 -5.24 2.19 -8.22
N LYS A 68 -5.93 2.73 -7.23
CA LYS A 68 -6.70 3.98 -7.31
C LYS A 68 -6.02 5.11 -6.57
N VAL A 69 -5.26 4.79 -5.51
CA VAL A 69 -4.67 5.78 -4.61
C VAL A 69 -3.24 5.40 -4.24
N VAL A 70 -2.35 6.40 -4.29
CA VAL A 70 -1.01 6.36 -3.70
C VAL A 70 -0.96 7.38 -2.57
N ALA A 71 -0.80 6.93 -1.34
CA ALA A 71 -0.67 7.79 -0.17
C ALA A 71 0.78 7.78 0.34
N ARG A 72 1.33 8.98 0.58
CA ARG A 72 2.66 9.15 1.19
C ARG A 72 2.50 9.68 2.60
N ALA A 73 2.83 8.87 3.60
CA ALA A 73 2.83 9.29 5.00
C ALA A 73 4.13 10.03 5.33
N GLY A 74 4.05 11.35 5.51
CA GLY A 74 5.19 12.22 5.78
C GLY A 74 4.95 13.64 5.30
N VAL A 75 5.86 14.54 5.66
CA VAL A 75 5.90 15.95 5.20
C VAL A 75 6.85 16.08 4.02
#